data_AF-A0A538TX32-F1
#
_entry.id   AF-A0A538TX32-F1
#
_cell.length_a   1.000
_cell.length_b   1.000
_cell.length_c   1.000
_cell.angle_alpha   90.00
_cell.angle_beta   90.00
_cell.angle_gamma   90.00
#
_symmetry.space_group_name_H-M   'P 1'
#
loop_
_entity.id
_entity.type
_entity.pdbx_description
1 polymer ?
#
loop_
_entity_poly.entity_id
_entity_poly.type
_entity_poly.pdbx_seq_one_letter_code
_entity_poly.pdbx_strand_id
1 'polypeptide(L)'
;MRERLPELFGRIADYLDERPLYRELVGEMLHIRLDGGSEIVRDRSLGRAARHFVASGVARGEIDERVRPEVLADLLLGALNTALANWSASPSYDLRRELREAADALLLLFNPAAPTGRR
;
A
#
# COMPACT_ATOMS: atom_id res chain seq x y z
N MET A 1 12.38 6.45 2.27
CA MET A 1 11.23 5.52 2.24
C MET A 1 10.70 5.22 3.64
N ARG A 2 11.60 4.98 4.62
CA ARG A 2 11.28 4.71 6.03
C ARG A 2 10.30 5.70 6.68
N GLU A 3 10.36 6.98 6.34
CA GLU A 3 9.41 7.99 6.86
C GLU A 3 8.22 8.21 5.92
N ARG A 4 8.47 8.18 4.60
CA ARG A 4 7.49 8.52 3.56
C ARG A 4 6.32 7.54 3.47
N LEU A 5 6.57 6.24 3.61
CA LEU A 5 5.51 5.24 3.49
C LEU A 5 4.57 5.30 4.71
N PRO A 6 5.07 5.29 5.97
CA PRO A 6 4.22 5.52 7.14
C PRO A 6 3.46 6.85 7.07
N GLU A 7 4.10 7.93 6.61
CA GLU A 7 3.43 9.23 6.47
C GLU A 7 2.30 9.19 5.44
N LEU A 8 2.52 8.61 4.26
CA LEU A 8 1.49 8.45 3.24
C LEU A 8 0.29 7.67 3.79
N PHE A 9 0.56 6.53 4.42
CA PHE A 9 -0.46 5.66 4.98
C PHE A 9 -1.20 6.29 6.16
N GLY A 10 -0.49 7.01 7.03
CA GLY A 10 -1.08 7.81 8.11
C GLY A 10 -2.04 8.87 7.58
N ARG A 11 -1.65 9.62 6.54
CA ARG A 11 -2.52 10.65 5.93
C ARG A 11 -3.76 10.05 5.29
N ILE A 12 -3.66 8.87 4.66
CA ILE A 12 -4.83 8.15 4.11
C ILE A 12 -5.78 7.75 5.23
N ALA A 13 -5.25 7.17 6.32
CA ALA A 13 -6.06 6.76 7.46
C ALA A 13 -6.78 7.97 8.09
N ASP A 14 -6.05 9.04 8.39
CA ASP A 14 -6.59 10.25 9.02
C ASP A 14 -7.71 10.86 8.15
N TYR A 15 -7.48 10.96 6.84
CA TYR A 15 -8.47 11.51 5.92
C TYR A 15 -9.78 10.71 5.91
N LEU A 16 -9.71 9.39 5.99
CA LEU A 16 -10.87 8.50 5.94
C LEU A 16 -11.57 8.36 7.30
N ASP A 17 -10.82 8.35 8.40
CA ASP A 17 -11.39 8.31 9.76
C ASP A 17 -12.21 9.56 10.07
N GLU A 18 -11.80 10.73 9.55
CA GLU A 18 -12.59 11.96 9.61
C GLU A 18 -13.88 11.93 8.77
N ARG A 19 -14.04 10.93 7.89
CA ARG A 19 -15.11 10.83 6.89
C ARG A 19 -15.78 9.46 6.91
N PRO A 20 -16.41 9.06 8.03
CA PRO A 20 -17.03 7.74 8.15
C PRO A 20 -18.15 7.49 7.12
N LEU A 21 -18.78 8.54 6.58
CA LEU A 21 -19.76 8.45 5.50
C LEU A 21 -19.16 7.96 4.18
N TYR A 22 -17.84 8.04 4.00
CA TYR A 22 -17.18 7.55 2.78
C TYR A 22 -17.03 6.02 2.80
N ARG A 23 -17.33 5.37 3.93
CA ARG A 23 -17.16 3.93 4.11
C ARG A 23 -17.95 3.12 3.08
N GLU A 24 -19.24 3.40 2.95
CA GLU A 24 -20.12 2.74 1.98
C GLU A 24 -19.68 3.01 0.54
N LEU A 25 -19.39 4.28 0.21
CA LEU A 25 -18.90 4.68 -1.11
C LEU A 25 -17.60 3.95 -1.50
N VAL A 26 -16.63 3.88 -0.58
CA VAL A 26 -15.36 3.18 -0.81
C VAL A 26 -15.59 1.69 -0.98
N GLY A 27 -16.47 1.08 -0.18
CA GLY A 27 -16.85 -0.33 -0.31
C GLY A 27 -17.40 -0.66 -1.69
N GLU A 28 -18.38 0.13 -2.16
CA GLU A 28 -18.96 -0.02 -3.50
C GLU A 28 -17.92 0.17 -4.62
N MET A 29 -17.06 1.20 -4.49
CA MET A 29 -15.99 1.46 -5.45
C MET A 29 -14.95 0.33 -5.51
N LEU A 30 -14.73 -0.41 -4.42
CA LEU A 30 -13.86 -1.59 -4.39
C LEU A 30 -14.55 -2.82 -4.99
N HIS A 31 -15.84 -3.00 -4.75
CA HIS A 31 -16.62 -4.11 -5.32
C HIS A 31 -16.60 -4.08 -6.85
N ILE A 32 -16.78 -2.90 -7.45
CA ILE A 32 -16.70 -2.67 -8.91
C ILE A 32 -15.31 -3.03 -9.49
N ARG A 33 -14.26 -3.05 -8.67
CA ARG A 33 -12.88 -3.29 -9.12
C ARG A 33 -12.49 -4.77 -9.16
N LEU A 34 -13.16 -5.65 -8.40
CA LEU A 34 -12.81 -7.07 -8.34
C LEU A 34 -13.14 -7.82 -9.64
N ASP A 35 -13.98 -7.25 -10.50
CA ASP A 35 -14.35 -7.84 -11.80
C ASP A 35 -13.34 -7.55 -12.94
N GLY A 36 -12.30 -6.73 -12.69
CA GLY A 36 -11.29 -6.35 -13.69
C GLY A 36 -9.93 -7.03 -13.47
N GLY A 37 -9.40 -7.72 -14.49
CA GLY A 37 -8.10 -8.43 -14.43
C GLY A 37 -6.89 -7.54 -14.06
N SER A 38 -5.78 -8.17 -13.64
CA SER A 38 -4.62 -7.49 -13.03
C SER A 38 -3.93 -6.44 -13.91
N GLU A 39 -3.96 -6.59 -15.24
CA GLU A 39 -3.44 -5.59 -16.19
C GLU A 39 -4.19 -4.25 -16.10
N ILE A 40 -5.51 -4.29 -15.91
CA ILE A 40 -6.35 -3.08 -15.82
C ILE A 40 -6.04 -2.31 -14.53
N VAL A 41 -5.66 -2.99 -13.45
CA VAL A 41 -5.30 -2.37 -12.17
C VAL A 41 -3.96 -1.63 -12.27
N ARG A 42 -3.00 -2.19 -12.99
CA ARG A 42 -1.64 -1.64 -13.12
C ARG A 42 -1.61 -0.29 -13.86
N ASP A 43 -2.42 -0.11 -14.90
CA ASP A 43 -2.40 1.10 -15.73
C ASP A 43 -3.34 2.22 -15.28
N ARG A 44 -4.15 2.00 -14.25
CA ARG A 44 -4.96 3.04 -13.61
C ARG A 44 -4.11 4.01 -12.79
N SER A 45 -4.68 5.17 -12.48
CA SER A 45 -4.02 6.27 -11.76
C SER A 45 -3.34 5.82 -10.46
N LEU A 46 -3.98 4.95 -9.67
CA LEU A 46 -3.44 4.45 -8.41
C LEU A 46 -2.27 3.47 -8.62
N GLY A 47 -2.37 2.57 -9.60
CA GLY A 47 -1.25 1.69 -9.97
C GLY A 47 -0.05 2.46 -10.52
N ARG A 48 -0.29 3.50 -11.33
CA ARG A 48 0.77 4.43 -11.77
C ARG A 48 1.39 5.20 -10.62
N ALA A 49 0.58 5.69 -9.68
CA ALA A 49 1.08 6.39 -8.50
C ALA A 49 1.94 5.48 -7.60
N ALA A 50 1.51 4.24 -7.38
CA ALA A 50 2.29 3.24 -6.64
C ALA A 50 3.64 2.95 -7.32
N ARG A 51 3.63 2.72 -8.64
CA ARG A 51 4.87 2.53 -9.43
C ARG A 51 5.80 3.73 -9.32
N HIS A 52 5.27 4.95 -9.48
CA HIS A 52 6.06 6.16 -9.36
C HIS A 52 6.65 6.32 -7.96
N PHE A 53 5.86 6.03 -6.91
CA PHE A 53 6.32 6.10 -5.53
C PHE A 53 7.50 5.14 -5.26
N VAL A 54 7.39 3.88 -5.70
CA VAL A 54 8.47 2.89 -5.56
C VAL A 54 9.69 3.26 -6.41
N ALA A 55 9.50 3.59 -7.69
CA ALA A 55 10.60 3.98 -8.57
C ALA A 55 11.37 5.20 -8.03
N SER A 56 10.65 6.14 -7.43
CA SER A 56 11.23 7.29 -6.75
C SER A 56 12.07 6.88 -5.54
N GLY A 57 11.64 5.86 -4.78
CA GLY A 57 12.42 5.27 -3.68
C GLY A 57 13.70 4.59 -4.14
N VAL A 58 13.63 3.83 -5.22
CA VAL A 58 14.79 3.18 -5.87
C VAL A 58 15.80 4.22 -6.34
N ALA A 59 15.35 5.25 -7.06
CA ALA A 59 16.22 6.32 -7.58
C ALA A 59 16.97 7.09 -6.47
N ARG A 60 16.48 7.06 -5.23
CA ARG A 60 17.12 7.68 -4.05
C ARG A 60 17.95 6.70 -3.22
N GLY A 61 18.08 5.43 -3.63
CA GLY A 61 18.75 4.39 -2.85
C GLY A 61 18.02 4.02 -1.56
N GLU A 62 16.72 4.31 -1.46
CA GLU A 62 15.91 4.04 -0.28
C GLU A 62 15.18 2.70 -0.35
N ILE A 63 15.19 2.05 -1.51
CA ILE A 63 14.61 0.73 -1.78
C ILE A 63 15.68 -0.07 -2.51
N ASP A 64 15.89 -1.29 -2.06
CA ASP A 64 16.83 -2.23 -2.67
C ASP A 64 16.26 -2.84 -3.95
N GLU A 65 17.10 -2.99 -4.98
CA GLU A 65 16.71 -3.51 -6.29
C GLU A 65 16.66 -5.05 -6.38
N ARG A 66 16.91 -5.77 -5.28
CA ARG A 66 16.80 -7.23 -5.19
C ARG A 66 15.40 -7.75 -5.55
N VAL A 67 14.37 -6.91 -5.41
CA VAL A 67 13.01 -7.20 -5.88
C VAL A 67 12.62 -6.17 -6.94
N ARG A 68 12.02 -6.63 -8.04
CA ARG A 68 11.58 -5.72 -9.10
C ARG A 68 10.62 -4.64 -8.57
N PRO A 69 10.80 -3.37 -8.94
CA PRO A 69 9.96 -2.25 -8.47
C PRO A 69 8.46 -2.45 -8.70
N GLU A 70 8.07 -3.10 -9.80
CA GLU A 70 6.67 -3.37 -10.12
C GLU A 70 6.03 -4.34 -9.12
N VAL A 71 6.80 -5.34 -8.66
CA VAL A 71 6.32 -6.30 -7.66
C VAL A 71 6.12 -5.59 -6.32
N LEU A 72 7.05 -4.71 -5.94
CA LEU A 72 6.94 -3.91 -4.73
C LEU A 72 5.74 -2.93 -4.79
N ALA A 73 5.47 -2.36 -5.96
CA ALA A 73 4.30 -1.51 -6.18
C ALA A 73 2.98 -2.30 -6.11
N ASP A 74 2.94 -3.51 -6.67
CA ASP A 74 1.79 -4.41 -6.57
C ASP A 74 1.53 -4.80 -5.10
N LEU A 75 2.57 -5.10 -4.32
CA LEU A 75 2.44 -5.40 -2.89
C LEU A 75 1.91 -4.21 -2.07
N LEU A 76 2.42 -3.00 -2.34
CA LEU A 76 1.94 -1.76 -1.71
C LEU A 76 0.45 -1.55 -2.00
N LEU A 77 0.05 -1.72 -3.27
CA LEU A 77 -1.33 -1.54 -3.69
C LEU A 77 -2.25 -2.62 -3.10
N GLY A 78 -1.79 -3.87 -3.05
CA GLY A 78 -2.50 -4.98 -2.43
C GLY A 78 -2.77 -4.73 -0.95
N ALA A 79 -1.74 -4.33 -0.20
CA ALA A 79 -1.88 -3.99 1.22
C ALA A 79 -2.90 -2.86 1.46
N LEU A 80 -2.82 -1.79 0.66
CA LEU A 80 -3.77 -0.68 0.74
C LEU A 80 -5.20 -1.11 0.41
N ASN A 81 -5.41 -1.85 -0.68
CA ASN A 81 -6.74 -2.31 -1.08
C ASN A 81 -7.36 -3.23 -0.02
N THR A 82 -6.58 -4.15 0.55
CA THR A 82 -7.05 -5.05 1.61
C THR A 82 -7.45 -4.28 2.87
N ALA A 83 -6.62 -3.33 3.32
CA ALA A 83 -6.93 -2.51 4.49
C ALA A 83 -8.21 -1.67 4.28
N LEU A 84 -8.36 -1.06 3.09
CA LEU A 84 -9.56 -0.29 2.74
C LEU A 84 -10.80 -1.16 2.62
N ALA A 85 -10.69 -2.37 2.07
CA ALA A 85 -11.79 -3.32 2.01
C ALA A 85 -12.27 -3.69 3.42
N ASN A 86 -11.35 -4.05 4.31
CA ASN A 86 -11.69 -4.39 5.70
C ASN A 86 -12.30 -3.20 6.46
N TRP A 87 -11.72 -2.00 6.31
CA TRP A 87 -12.27 -0.78 6.89
C TRP A 87 -13.65 -0.44 6.35
N SER A 88 -13.88 -0.68 5.05
CA SER A 88 -15.19 -0.45 4.42
C SER A 88 -16.27 -1.40 4.94
N ALA A 89 -15.89 -2.64 5.25
CA ALA A 89 -16.81 -3.69 5.68
C ALA A 89 -17.09 -3.67 7.19
N SER A 90 -16.21 -3.08 8.01
CA SER A 90 -16.30 -3.16 9.46
C SER A 90 -16.10 -1.80 10.14
N PRO A 91 -17.11 -1.28 10.86
CA PRO A 91 -17.01 -0.01 11.58
C PRO A 91 -15.97 0.03 12.70
N SER A 92 -15.64 -1.13 13.28
CA SER A 92 -14.67 -1.26 14.36
C SER A 92 -13.24 -1.50 13.87
N TYR A 93 -13.00 -1.53 12.55
CA TYR A 93 -11.68 -1.75 11.99
C TYR A 93 -10.80 -0.51 12.14
N ASP A 94 -9.67 -0.66 12.82
CA ASP A 94 -8.69 0.40 13.07
C ASP A 94 -7.76 0.57 11.85
N LEU A 95 -8.22 1.33 10.86
CA LEU A 95 -7.48 1.53 9.61
C LEU A 95 -6.08 2.12 9.85
N ARG A 96 -5.96 3.05 10.80
CA ARG A 96 -4.69 3.72 11.11
C ARG A 96 -3.65 2.74 11.65
N ARG A 97 -4.02 1.87 12.59
CA ARG A 97 -3.12 0.83 13.09
C ARG A 97 -2.70 -0.11 11.98
N GLU A 98 -3.65 -0.61 11.21
CA GLU A 98 -3.42 -1.65 10.21
C GLU A 98 -2.55 -1.14 9.07
N LEU A 99 -2.77 0.10 8.61
CA LEU A 99 -1.91 0.73 7.62
C LEU A 99 -0.50 1.01 8.18
N ARG A 100 -0.36 1.41 9.46
CA ARG A 100 0.97 1.55 10.08
C ARG A 100 1.74 0.23 10.09
N GLU A 101 1.11 -0.85 10.52
CA GLU A 101 1.73 -2.19 10.56
C GLU A 101 2.07 -2.69 9.15
N ALA A 102 1.21 -2.43 8.17
CA ALA A 102 1.49 -2.72 6.77
C ALA A 102 2.69 -1.93 6.24
N ALA A 103 2.83 -0.65 6.60
CA ALA A 103 4.01 0.15 6.23
C ALA A 103 5.29 -0.46 6.79
N ASP A 104 5.29 -0.86 8.07
CA ASP A 104 6.46 -1.48 8.71
C ASP A 104 6.86 -2.79 8.01
N ALA A 105 5.87 -3.65 7.70
CA ALA A 105 6.11 -4.89 6.97
C ALA A 105 6.65 -4.64 5.55
N LEU A 106 6.06 -3.70 4.80
CA LEU A 106 6.53 -3.34 3.46
C LEU A 106 7.95 -2.77 3.49
N LEU A 107 8.31 -1.99 4.52
CA LEU A 107 9.68 -1.47 4.65
C LEU A 107 10.71 -2.57 4.87
N LEU A 108 10.37 -3.65 5.58
CA LEU A 108 11.22 -4.84 5.70
C LEU A 108 11.42 -5.54 4.35
N LEU A 109 10.37 -5.57 3.52
CA LEU A 109 10.44 -6.17 2.18
C LEU A 109 11.17 -5.29 1.16
N PHE A 110 11.09 -3.96 1.31
CA PHE A 110 11.73 -3.00 0.41
C PHE A 110 13.22 -2.85 0.69
N ASN A 111 13.65 -3.13 1.92
CA ASN A 111 15.06 -3.17 2.31
C ASN A 111 15.34 -4.39 3.17
N PRO A 112 15.29 -5.60 2.61
CA PRO A 112 15.58 -6.80 3.37
C PRO A 112 17.04 -6.73 3.83
N ALA A 113 17.28 -6.96 5.12
CA ALA A 113 18.64 -7.11 5.62
C ALA A 113 19.40 -8.13 4.75
N ALA A 114 20.69 -7.90 4.52
CA ALA A 114 21.50 -8.86 3.77
C ALA A 114 21.36 -10.24 4.46
N PRO A 115 21.20 -11.35 3.70
CA PRO A 115 21.19 -12.66 4.30
C PRO A 115 22.49 -12.83 5.09
N THR A 116 22.39 -12.93 6.41
CA THR A 116 23.51 -13.31 7.27
C THR A 116 23.96 -14.69 6.82
N GLY A 117 25.03 -14.73 6.04
CA GLY A 117 25.62 -15.97 5.58
C GLY A 117 25.93 -16.85 6.79
N ARG A 118 25.30 -18.02 6.86
CA ARG A 118 25.86 -19.14 7.61
C ARG A 118 27.18 -19.48 6.94
N ARG A 119 28.28 -19.12 7.61
CA ARG A 119 29.59 -19.76 7.41
C ARG A 119 29.58 -21.12 8.08
#